data_AF-A0AAD9TR69-F1
#
_entry.id   AF-A0AAD9TR69-F1
#
_cell.length_a   1.000
_cell.length_b   1.000
_cell.length_c   1.000
_cell.angle_alpha   90.00
_cell.angle_beta   90.00
_cell.angle_gamma   90.00
#
_symmetry.space_group_name_H-M   'P 1'
#
loop_
_entity.id
_entity.type
_entity.pdbx_description
1 polymer ?
#
loop_
_entity_poly.entity_id
_entity_poly.type
_entity_poly.pdbx_seq_one_letter_code
_entity_poly.pdbx_strand_id
1 'polypeptide(L)'
;MSCDQHSRQHYNEPETETRNDLCEYLACSTAIQYGIRPNIKDILESIQGHVNVGVIVCGPPSLESNVAKQCRSLNMRRNIHRAIFHFHTHNLHM
;
A
#
# COMPACT_ATOMS: atom_id res chain seq x y z
N MET A 1 -10.99 4.69 18.76
CA MET A 1 -11.58 3.78 19.76
C MET A 1 -10.56 2.66 19.95
N SER A 2 -10.15 2.46 21.20
CA SER A 2 -8.97 1.69 21.61
C SER A 2 -9.16 0.19 21.40
N CYS A 3 -8.13 -0.52 20.93
CA CYS A 3 -8.08 -1.98 20.93
C CYS A 3 -7.41 -2.43 22.23
N ASP A 4 -8.17 -3.05 23.13
CA ASP A 4 -7.67 -3.61 24.39
C ASP A 4 -7.44 -5.12 24.29
N GLN A 5 -6.38 -5.58 24.97
CA GLN A 5 -5.84 -6.93 24.98
C GLN A 5 -6.40 -7.76 26.15
N HIS A 6 -6.93 -8.98 25.92
CA HIS A 6 -6.97 -10.02 26.96
C HIS A 6 -6.89 -11.44 26.38
N SER A 7 -5.91 -12.21 26.87
CA SER A 7 -5.58 -13.60 26.47
C SER A 7 -6.41 -14.66 27.19
N ARG A 8 -6.64 -15.83 26.56
CA ARG A 8 -6.49 -17.21 27.11
C ARG A 8 -6.87 -18.28 26.07
N GLN A 9 -6.03 -19.30 25.93
CA GLN A 9 -6.09 -20.42 24.95
C GLN A 9 -6.97 -21.58 25.44
N HIS A 10 -7.57 -22.41 24.54
CA HIS A 10 -7.74 -23.88 24.67
C HIS A 10 -8.37 -24.50 23.36
N TYR A 11 -7.62 -25.44 22.73
CA TYR A 11 -7.82 -26.44 21.61
C TYR A 11 -9.26 -26.85 21.16
N ASN A 12 -9.63 -27.32 19.95
CA ASN A 12 -9.05 -27.74 18.64
C ASN A 12 -10.21 -27.75 17.59
N GLU A 13 -9.95 -27.47 16.31
CA GLU A 13 -10.48 -28.12 15.07
C GLU A 13 -9.89 -27.36 13.86
N PRO A 14 -9.24 -28.00 12.86
CA PRO A 14 -8.68 -27.28 11.72
C PRO A 14 -9.75 -27.08 10.64
N GLU A 15 -9.59 -26.05 9.81
CA GLU A 15 -10.26 -25.87 8.51
C GLU A 15 -11.59 -25.07 8.48
N THR A 16 -11.70 -23.93 9.18
CA THR A 16 -12.61 -22.84 8.73
C THR A 16 -12.26 -21.42 9.22
N GLU A 17 -11.34 -21.25 10.18
CA GLU A 17 -11.02 -19.94 10.79
C GLU A 17 -10.20 -18.98 9.89
N THR A 18 -9.31 -19.50 9.06
CA THR A 18 -8.34 -18.66 8.31
C THR A 18 -8.98 -17.69 7.31
N ARG A 19 -10.17 -18.02 6.80
CA ARG A 19 -10.85 -17.20 5.78
C ARG A 19 -11.58 -16.01 6.37
N ASN A 20 -12.10 -16.11 7.59
CA ASN A 20 -12.80 -15.01 8.26
C ASN A 20 -11.81 -13.96 8.76
N ASP A 21 -10.69 -14.40 9.34
CA ASP A 21 -9.63 -13.52 9.81
C ASP A 21 -8.97 -12.73 8.68
N LEU A 22 -8.76 -13.37 7.52
CA LEU A 22 -8.23 -12.67 6.33
C LEU A 22 -9.24 -11.66 5.78
N CYS A 23 -10.53 -11.99 5.75
CA CYS A 23 -11.57 -11.06 5.32
C CYS A 23 -11.68 -9.85 6.25
N GLU A 24 -11.61 -10.06 7.56
CA GLU A 24 -11.63 -8.98 8.56
C GLU A 24 -10.37 -8.12 8.48
N TYR A 25 -9.18 -8.74 8.37
CA TYR A 25 -7.92 -8.05 8.14
C TYR A 25 -7.94 -7.21 6.85
N LEU A 26 -8.45 -7.79 5.75
CA LEU A 26 -8.57 -7.08 4.47
C LEU A 26 -9.56 -5.91 4.59
N ALA A 27 -10.70 -6.11 5.25
CA ALA A 27 -11.67 -5.04 5.50
C ALA A 27 -11.08 -3.91 6.35
N CYS A 28 -10.25 -4.23 7.33
CA CYS A 28 -9.50 -3.24 8.12
C CYS A 28 -8.36 -2.58 7.33
N SER A 29 -7.82 -3.24 6.30
CA SER A 29 -6.76 -2.68 5.44
C SER A 29 -7.29 -1.70 4.40
N THR A 30 -8.58 -1.74 4.09
CA THR A 30 -9.22 -0.83 3.12
C THR A 30 -9.71 0.44 3.80
N ALA A 31 -8.98 1.54 3.62
CA ALA A 31 -9.42 2.87 4.03
C ALA A 31 -10.10 3.59 2.85
N ILE A 32 -11.41 3.84 2.95
CA ILE A 32 -12.17 4.62 1.96
C ILE A 32 -12.23 6.08 2.42
N GLN A 33 -11.77 7.01 1.59
CA GLN A 33 -11.80 8.44 1.85
C GLN A 33 -12.46 9.18 0.68
N TYR A 34 -13.45 10.02 0.96
CA TYR A 34 -14.18 10.79 -0.05
C TYR A 34 -13.77 12.26 -0.05
N GLY A 35 -13.73 12.89 -1.23
CA GLY A 35 -13.43 14.32 -1.38
C GLY A 35 -11.98 14.72 -1.08
N ILE A 36 -11.13 13.76 -0.71
CA ILE A 36 -9.73 13.99 -0.37
C ILE A 36 -8.84 13.43 -1.49
N ARG A 37 -7.84 14.23 -1.90
CA ARG A 37 -6.82 13.77 -2.83
C ARG A 37 -5.78 12.92 -2.06
N PRO A 38 -5.44 11.70 -2.52
CA PRO A 38 -4.46 10.87 -1.83
C PRO A 38 -3.09 11.55 -1.79
N ASN A 39 -2.45 11.51 -0.62
CA ASN A 39 -1.07 11.96 -0.48
C ASN A 39 -0.11 10.87 -0.99
N ILE A 40 0.20 10.92 -2.29
CA ILE A 40 1.12 9.98 -2.95
C ILE A 40 2.48 9.91 -2.24
N LYS A 41 2.96 11.01 -1.65
CA LYS A 41 4.23 11.02 -0.93
C LYS A 41 4.19 10.03 0.25
N ASP A 42 3.19 10.20 1.10
CA ASP A 42 3.09 9.46 2.35
C ASP A 42 2.83 7.97 2.06
N ILE A 43 2.05 7.68 1.02
CA ILE A 43 1.81 6.31 0.55
C ILE A 43 3.09 5.63 0.08
N LEU A 44 3.94 6.32 -0.69
CA LEU A 44 5.18 5.72 -1.17
C LEU A 44 6.25 5.67 -0.07
N GLU A 45 6.28 6.64 0.85
CA GLU A 45 7.23 6.68 1.96
C GLU A 45 6.91 5.65 3.06
N SER A 46 5.66 5.21 3.18
CA SER A 46 5.28 4.14 4.12
C SER A 46 5.83 2.77 3.71
N ILE A 47 6.18 2.59 2.42
CA ILE A 47 6.79 1.36 1.91
C ILE A 47 8.29 1.36 2.27
N GLN A 48 8.68 0.42 3.11
CA GLN A 48 10.05 0.28 3.63
C GLN A 48 10.66 -1.07 3.26
N GLY A 49 11.98 -1.18 3.43
CA GLY A 49 12.73 -2.41 3.19
C GLY A 49 13.44 -2.46 1.84
N HIS A 50 14.24 -3.50 1.64
CA HIS A 50 15.08 -3.68 0.46
C HIS A 50 14.31 -4.42 -0.65
N VAL A 51 13.28 -3.77 -1.17
CA VAL A 51 12.33 -4.35 -2.14
C VAL A 51 12.25 -3.52 -3.42
N ASN A 52 11.88 -4.17 -4.53
CA ASN A 52 11.54 -3.49 -5.78
C ASN A 52 10.02 -3.36 -5.88
N VAL A 53 9.53 -2.14 -6.12
CA VAL A 53 8.11 -1.79 -6.12
C VAL A 53 7.71 -1.32 -7.51
N GLY A 54 6.77 -2.02 -8.14
CA GLY A 54 6.13 -1.56 -9.37
C GLY A 54 5.02 -0.55 -9.08
N VAL A 55 5.04 0.61 -9.72
CA VAL A 55 4.02 1.65 -9.63
C VAL A 55 3.41 1.85 -11.01
N ILE A 56 2.13 1.48 -11.17
CA ILE A 56 1.39 1.62 -12.42
C ILE A 56 0.37 2.75 -12.28
N VAL A 57 0.32 3.66 -13.25
CA VAL A 57 -0.65 4.75 -13.29
C VAL A 57 -1.34 4.79 -14.64
N CYS A 58 -2.66 5.00 -14.61
CA CYS A 58 -3.51 5.27 -15.77
C CYS A 58 -4.44 6.42 -15.36
N GLY A 59 -4.40 7.54 -16.08
CA GLY A 59 -5.26 8.69 -15.76
C GLY A 59 -4.76 10.01 -16.35
N PRO A 60 -5.20 11.16 -15.82
CA PRO A 60 -4.80 12.46 -16.34
C PRO A 60 -3.27 12.67 -16.27
N PRO A 61 -2.65 13.38 -17.23
CA PRO A 61 -1.20 13.61 -17.24
C PRO A 61 -0.66 14.27 -15.96
N SER A 62 -1.50 15.04 -15.26
CA SER A 62 -1.15 15.66 -13.98
C SER A 62 -0.97 14.64 -12.86
N LEU A 63 -1.74 13.55 -12.86
CA LEU A 63 -1.59 12.43 -11.93
C LEU A 63 -0.30 11.67 -12.24
N GLU A 64 -0.10 11.30 -13.50
CA GLU A 64 1.09 10.58 -13.97
C GLU A 64 2.37 11.33 -13.60
N SER A 65 2.44 12.63 -13.92
CA SER A 65 3.60 13.46 -13.60
C SER A 65 3.85 13.55 -12.09
N ASN A 66 2.79 13.67 -11.28
CA ASN A 66 2.93 13.74 -9.82
C ASN A 66 3.50 12.44 -9.26
N VAL A 67 2.94 11.29 -9.63
CA VAL A 67 3.42 9.98 -9.15
C VAL A 67 4.86 9.72 -9.63
N ALA A 68 5.16 10.01 -10.89
CA ALA A 68 6.49 9.84 -11.44
C ALA A 68 7.55 10.71 -10.72
N LYS A 69 7.20 11.96 -10.38
CA LYS A 69 8.07 12.87 -9.60
C LYS A 69 8.38 12.28 -8.23
N GLN A 70 7.38 11.72 -7.54
CA GLN A 70 7.60 11.13 -6.23
C GLN A 70 8.45 9.87 -6.30
N CYS A 71 8.18 8.95 -7.23
CA CYS A 71 9.03 7.76 -7.44
C CYS A 71 10.50 8.15 -7.68
N ARG A 72 10.74 9.12 -8.56
CA ARG A 72 12.10 9.62 -8.84
C ARG A 72 12.75 10.25 -7.61
N SER A 73 12.03 11.09 -6.87
CA SER A 73 12.52 11.74 -5.64
C SER A 73 12.94 10.70 -4.59
N LEU A 74 12.15 9.66 -4.39
CA LEU A 74 12.45 8.60 -3.42
C LEU A 74 13.66 7.76 -3.85
N ASN A 75 13.77 7.42 -5.13
CA ASN A 75 14.91 6.69 -5.67
C ASN A 75 16.22 7.51 -5.62
N MET A 76 16.14 8.84 -5.79
CA MET A 76 17.32 9.71 -5.71
C MET A 76 17.83 9.88 -4.27
N ARG A 77 16.97 9.73 -3.26
CA ARG A 77 17.37 9.74 -1.84
C ARG A 77 18.11 8.42 -1.54
N ARG A 78 19.37 8.36 -1.98
CA ARG A 78 20.31 7.23 -1.83
C ARG A 78 20.47 6.88 -0.34
N ASN A 79 19.71 5.89 0.11
CA ASN A 79 19.95 5.21 1.37
C ASN A 79 19.91 3.71 1.10
N ILE A 80 20.90 2.98 1.61
CA ILE A 80 21.23 1.60 1.23
C ILE A 80 20.14 0.58 1.65
N HIS A 81 19.16 1.02 2.46
CA HIS A 81 18.10 0.19 3.04
C HIS A 81 16.68 0.61 2.59
N ARG A 82 16.51 1.16 1.39
CA ARG A 82 15.21 1.67 0.92
C ARG A 82 14.68 0.93 -0.32
N ALA A 83 13.36 0.90 -0.45
CA ALA A 83 12.64 0.39 -1.60
C ALA A 83 13.00 1.17 -2.88
N ILE A 84 13.08 0.45 -4.00
CA ILE A 84 13.32 1.01 -5.34
C ILE A 84 11.99 1.01 -6.11
N PHE A 85 11.58 2.18 -6.59
CA PHE A 85 10.30 2.36 -7.27
C PHE A 85 10.46 2.39 -8.80
N HIS A 86 9.75 1.50 -9.49
CA HIS A 86 9.68 1.42 -10.95
C HIS A 86 8.34 1.96 -11.42
N PHE A 87 8.36 3.14 -12.04
CA PHE A 87 7.15 3.83 -12.50
C PHE A 87 6.81 3.46 -13.95
N HIS A 88 5.56 3.10 -14.18
CA HIS A 88 5.00 2.78 -15.49
C HIS A 88 3.68 3.54 -15.72
N THR A 89 3.59 4.26 -16.83
CA THR A 89 2.33 4.81 -17.34
C THR A 89 1.72 3.84 -18.33
N HIS A 90 0.43 3.55 -18.18
CA HIS A 90 -0.32 2.78 -19.16
C HIS A 90 -1.57 3.56 -19.56
N ASN A 91 -1.75 3.75 -20.86
CA ASN A 91 -2.99 4.26 -21.43
C ASN A 91 -3.87 3.06 -21.76
N LEU A 92 -4.77 2.71 -20.85
CA LEU A 92 -5.75 1.66 -21.05
C LEU A 92 -6.95 2.26 -21.79
N HIS A 93 -6.80 2.49 -23.09
CA HIS A 93 -7.97 2.63 -23.96
C HIS A 93 -8.40 1.24 -24.40
N MET A 94 -9.62 0.86 -24.01
CA MET A 94 -10.36 -0.29 -24.53
C MET A 94 -11.37 0.21 -25.56
#